data_AF-A0A399XIC8-F1
#
_entry.id   AF-A0A399XIC8-F1
#
_cell.length_a   1.000
_cell.length_b   1.000
_cell.length_c   1.000
_cell.angle_alpha   90.00
_cell.angle_beta   90.00
_cell.angle_gamma   90.00
#
_symmetry.space_group_name_H-M   'P 1'
#
loop_
_entity.id
_entity.type
_entity.pdbx_description
1 polymer ?
#
loop_
_entity_poly.entity_id
_entity_poly.type
_entity_poly.pdbx_seq_one_letter_code
_entity_poly.pdbx_strand_id
1 'polypeptide(L)'
;MLDVFAVVRSLGCDAGCLSCNDLINAAQLSEEILADPVQRANQSYVEDPDVHAPSVITLNAMGAGWAANDFMQYIVGLGRPAGGFRILRTNPAGCLPHVVVQDPEPDPSCHVCGADSSSVRAMGDGRDLPTRI
;
A
#
# COMPACT_ATOMS: atom_id res chain seq x y z
N MET A 1 9.76 7.15 15.21
CA MET A 1 9.64 7.83 13.90
C MET A 1 8.19 7.68 13.47
N LEU A 2 7.52 8.76 13.05
CA LEU A 2 6.12 8.69 12.60
C LEU A 2 6.07 8.02 11.23
N ASP A 3 5.31 6.94 11.10
CA ASP A 3 5.21 6.16 9.86
C ASP A 3 4.01 6.65 9.04
N VAL A 4 4.19 7.80 8.37
CA VAL A 4 3.17 8.44 7.55
C VAL A 4 3.66 8.46 6.11
N PHE A 5 3.02 7.68 5.24
CA PHE A 5 3.42 7.54 3.84
C PHE A 5 2.23 7.17 2.95
N ALA A 6 2.41 7.37 1.66
CA ALA A 6 1.61 6.74 0.61
C ALA A 6 2.57 5.90 -0.24
N VAL A 7 2.13 4.71 -0.66
CA VAL A 7 2.90 3.83 -1.52
C VAL A 7 2.22 3.58 -2.86
N VAL A 8 3.01 3.54 -3.92
CA VAL A 8 2.57 3.13 -5.26
C VAL A 8 3.52 2.06 -5.75
N ARG A 9 2.97 0.87 -6.01
CA ARG A 9 3.69 -0.24 -6.64
C ARG A 9 3.55 -0.15 -8.15
N SER A 10 4.63 -0.42 -8.87
CA SER A 10 4.64 -0.48 -10.34
C SER A 10 3.64 -1.50 -10.87
N LEU A 11 3.05 -1.18 -12.03
CA LEU A 11 2.13 -2.08 -12.71
C LEU A 11 2.86 -3.28 -13.34
N GLY A 12 2.33 -4.48 -13.10
CA GLY A 12 2.78 -5.69 -13.78
C GLY A 12 2.47 -6.96 -12.99
N CYS A 13 2.78 -8.11 -13.61
CA CYS A 13 2.41 -9.40 -13.06
C CYS A 13 3.32 -9.89 -11.94
N ASP A 14 4.56 -9.40 -11.79
CA ASP A 14 5.34 -9.77 -10.59
C ASP A 14 6.57 -8.94 -10.22
N ALA A 15 6.54 -8.45 -8.99
CA ALA A 15 7.71 -8.27 -8.14
C ALA A 15 7.23 -8.13 -6.70
N GLY A 16 6.54 -9.18 -6.23
CA GLY A 16 6.00 -9.23 -4.87
C GLY A 16 4.76 -8.37 -4.69
N CYS A 17 3.89 -8.76 -3.76
CA CYS A 17 2.71 -8.01 -3.38
C CYS A 17 3.05 -6.97 -2.29
N LEU A 18 2.08 -6.13 -1.91
CA LEU A 18 2.29 -5.15 -0.83
C LEU A 18 2.56 -5.82 0.53
N SER A 19 2.11 -7.07 0.74
CA SER A 19 2.34 -7.78 2.00
C SER A 19 3.79 -8.28 2.14
N CYS A 20 4.36 -8.91 1.11
CA CYS A 20 5.76 -9.39 1.21
C CYS A 20 6.80 -8.28 1.10
N ASN A 21 6.39 -7.07 0.69
CA ASN A 21 7.24 -5.88 0.68
C ASN A 21 7.12 -5.06 1.99
N ASP A 22 6.50 -5.62 3.03
CA ASP A 22 6.27 -4.96 4.34
C ASP A 22 5.52 -3.62 4.24
N LEU A 23 4.71 -3.43 3.20
CA LEU A 23 3.90 -2.23 2.99
C LEU A 23 2.49 -2.35 3.55
N ILE A 24 2.06 -3.58 3.87
CA ILE A 24 0.83 -3.87 4.58
C ILE A 24 1.18 -4.69 5.83
N ASN A 25 0.92 -4.12 7.00
CA ASN A 25 1.03 -4.82 8.26
C ASN A 25 -0.36 -5.37 8.66
N ALA A 26 -0.56 -6.68 8.50
CA ALA A 26 -1.84 -7.33 8.79
C ALA A 26 -2.24 -7.26 10.29
N ALA A 27 -1.27 -7.26 11.19
CA ALA A 27 -1.53 -7.13 12.62
C ALA A 27 -2.02 -5.72 12.94
N GLN A 28 -1.33 -4.70 12.43
CA GLN A 28 -1.72 -3.30 12.63
C GLN A 28 -3.10 -3.01 12.01
N LEU A 29 -3.38 -3.51 10.80
CA LEU A 29 -4.71 -3.39 10.20
C LEU A 29 -5.80 -4.02 11.08
N SER A 30 -5.52 -5.17 11.69
CA SER A 30 -6.48 -5.85 12.56
C SER A 30 -6.75 -5.04 13.84
N GLU A 31 -5.71 -4.42 14.41
CA GLU A 31 -5.82 -3.50 15.55
C GLU A 31 -6.62 -2.25 15.19
N GLU A 32 -6.34 -1.63 14.04
CA GLU A 32 -7.06 -0.44 13.55
C GLU A 32 -8.55 -0.73 13.30
N ILE A 33 -8.89 -1.91 12.79
CA ILE A 33 -10.28 -2.36 12.58
C ILE A 33 -11.02 -2.57 13.91
N LEU A 34 -10.30 -2.90 14.98
CA LEU A 34 -10.84 -3.10 16.33
C LEU A 34 -10.78 -1.82 17.19
N ALA A 35 -10.43 -0.68 16.60
CA ALA A 35 -10.15 0.54 17.34
C ALA A 35 -11.32 0.99 18.23
N ASP A 36 -11.01 1.22 19.51
CA ASP A 36 -11.96 1.77 20.47
C ASP A 36 -12.35 3.22 20.12
N PRO A 37 -13.41 3.79 20.72
CA PRO A 37 -13.82 5.17 20.43
C PRO A 37 -12.74 6.23 20.70
N VAL A 38 -11.85 5.99 21.66
CA VAL A 38 -10.75 6.90 22.02
C VAL A 38 -9.65 6.85 20.95
N GLN A 39 -9.32 5.67 20.44
CA GLN A 39 -8.39 5.50 19.33
C GLN A 39 -8.91 6.16 18.05
N ARG A 40 -10.20 6.03 17.75
CA ARG A 40 -10.83 6.74 16.62
C ARG A 40 -10.81 8.26 16.78
N ALA A 41 -11.06 8.75 17.99
CA ALA A 41 -10.94 10.18 18.28
C ALA A 41 -9.50 10.68 18.12
N ASN A 42 -8.49 9.92 18.58
CA ASN A 42 -7.07 10.28 18.43
C ASN A 42 -6.58 10.29 16.98
N GLN A 43 -7.24 9.55 16.08
CA GLN A 43 -6.97 9.59 14.63
C GLN A 43 -7.61 10.81 13.95
N SER A 44 -8.50 11.53 14.63
CA SER A 44 -9.11 12.76 14.14
C SER A 44 -8.14 13.92 14.39
N TYR A 45 -7.53 14.43 13.33
CA TYR A 45 -6.56 15.54 13.40
C TYR A 45 -7.19 16.89 13.79
N VAL A 46 -8.52 16.97 13.80
CA VAL A 46 -9.31 18.18 14.12
C VAL A 46 -10.50 17.73 14.98
N GLU A 47 -10.81 18.48 16.03
CA GLU A 47 -12.02 18.30 16.86
C GLU A 47 -13.26 18.89 16.17
N ASP A 48 -13.42 18.60 14.88
CA ASP A 48 -14.58 18.98 14.08
C ASP A 48 -15.26 17.69 13.59
N PRO A 49 -16.51 17.43 14.00
CA PRO A 49 -17.21 16.20 13.64
C PRO A 49 -17.43 16.06 12.12
N ASP A 50 -17.38 17.16 11.36
CA ASP A 50 -17.55 17.16 9.91
C ASP A 50 -16.21 16.99 9.15
N VAL A 51 -15.06 17.05 9.83
CA VAL A 51 -13.72 16.95 9.22
C VAL A 51 -13.02 15.67 9.64
N HIS A 52 -13.16 14.64 8.81
CA HIS A 52 -12.49 13.36 9.01
C HIS A 52 -11.12 13.30 8.31
N ALA A 53 -10.06 13.06 9.09
CA ALA A 53 -8.73 12.65 8.62
C ALA A 53 -8.17 13.37 7.35
N PRO A 54 -8.09 14.72 7.33
CA PRO A 54 -7.77 15.48 6.11
C PRO A 54 -6.38 15.19 5.51
N SER A 55 -5.38 14.88 6.35
CA SER A 55 -4.04 14.51 5.92
C SER A 55 -4.02 13.14 5.20
N VAL A 56 -4.80 12.17 5.68
CA VAL A 56 -4.95 10.83 5.08
C VAL A 56 -5.62 10.93 3.72
N ILE A 57 -6.68 11.74 3.60
CA ILE A 57 -7.36 11.99 2.33
C ILE A 57 -6.38 12.57 1.31
N THR A 58 -5.59 13.56 1.72
CA THR A 58 -4.60 14.20 0.84
C THR A 58 -3.49 13.23 0.42
N LEU A 59 -2.98 12.41 1.34
CA LEU A 59 -1.97 11.39 1.05
C LEU A 59 -2.49 10.33 0.07
N ASN A 60 -3.72 9.85 0.29
CA ASN A 60 -4.37 8.90 -0.59
C ASN A 60 -4.62 9.50 -1.97
N ALA A 61 -5.02 10.76 -2.05
CA ALA A 61 -5.19 11.46 -3.33
C ALA A 61 -3.88 11.56 -4.12
N MET A 62 -2.76 11.87 -3.45
CA MET A 62 -1.44 11.87 -4.09
C MET A 62 -1.03 10.48 -4.60
N GLY A 63 -1.15 9.46 -3.75
CA GLY A 63 -0.81 8.08 -4.13
C GLY A 63 -1.67 7.56 -5.28
N ALA A 64 -2.99 7.78 -5.22
CA ALA A 64 -3.91 7.41 -6.29
C ALA A 64 -3.63 8.18 -7.59
N GLY A 65 -3.33 9.48 -7.49
CA GLY A 65 -2.97 10.30 -8.64
C GLY A 65 -1.70 9.79 -9.35
N TRP A 66 -0.68 9.41 -8.59
CA TRP A 66 0.54 8.79 -9.14
C TRP A 66 0.26 7.44 -9.79
N ALA A 67 -0.47 6.55 -9.11
CA ALA A 67 -0.81 5.24 -9.65
C ALA A 67 -1.62 5.33 -10.95
N ALA A 68 -2.62 6.21 -10.98
CA ALA A 68 -3.45 6.45 -12.16
C ALA A 68 -2.62 7.05 -13.31
N ASN A 69 -1.73 7.99 -13.02
CA ASN A 69 -0.86 8.58 -14.02
C ASN A 69 0.13 7.56 -14.61
N ASP A 70 0.73 6.70 -13.77
CA ASP A 70 1.59 5.59 -14.22
C ASP A 70 0.81 4.63 -15.13
N PHE A 71 -0.42 4.29 -14.75
CA PHE A 71 -1.33 3.49 -15.58
C PHE A 71 -1.63 4.13 -16.93
N MET A 72 -1.96 5.42 -16.95
CA MET A 72 -2.26 6.13 -18.18
C MET A 72 -1.04 6.19 -19.10
N GLN A 73 0.15 6.47 -18.57
CA GLN A 73 1.39 6.47 -19.36
C GLN A 73 1.73 5.09 -19.91
N TYR A 74 1.50 4.05 -19.10
CA TYR A 74 1.68 2.66 -19.52
C TYR A 74 0.75 2.29 -20.68
N ILE A 75 -0.55 2.56 -20.55
CA ILE A 75 -1.55 2.11 -21.54
C ILE A 75 -1.41 2.83 -22.88
N VAL A 76 -0.95 4.09 -22.89
CA VAL A 76 -0.71 4.85 -24.13
C VAL A 76 0.72 4.67 -24.69
N GLY A 77 1.56 3.85 -24.05
CA GLY A 77 2.93 3.58 -24.51
C GLY A 77 3.91 4.75 -24.34
N LEU A 78 3.58 5.76 -23.52
CA LEU A 78 4.45 6.91 -23.24
C LEU A 78 5.56 6.59 -22.24
N GLY A 79 5.37 5.57 -21.42
CA GLY A 79 6.37 5.15 -20.45
C GLY A 79 6.03 3.81 -19.83
N ARG A 80 6.95 2.85 -19.95
CA ARG A 80 7.21 1.91 -18.86
C ARG A 80 8.40 2.46 -18.09
N PRO A 81 8.50 2.27 -16.76
CA PRO A 81 9.82 2.32 -16.14
C PRO A 81 10.69 1.29 -16.87
N ALA A 82 11.70 1.76 -17.61
CA ALA A 82 12.64 0.88 -18.32
C ALA A 82 13.45 -0.02 -17.36
N GLY A 83 13.34 0.20 -16.05
CA GLY A 83 14.12 -0.44 -14.99
C GLY A 83 13.42 -1.55 -14.21
N GLY A 84 12.31 -2.11 -14.68
CA GLY A 84 11.59 -3.17 -13.96
C GLY A 84 10.68 -2.63 -12.85
N PHE A 85 10.36 -3.49 -11.87
CA PHE A 85 9.39 -3.16 -10.82
C PHE A 85 10.00 -2.25 -9.74
N ARG A 86 9.20 -1.30 -9.25
CA ARG A 86 9.57 -0.31 -8.24
C ARG A 86 8.41 -0.02 -7.29
N ILE A 87 8.75 0.42 -6.09
CA ILE A 87 7.83 0.98 -5.10
C ILE A 87 8.18 2.45 -4.92
N LEU A 88 7.22 3.34 -5.16
CA LEU A 88 7.30 4.75 -4.81
C LEU A 88 6.73 4.91 -3.41
N ARG A 89 7.54 5.40 -2.47
CA ARG A 89 7.12 5.70 -1.09
C ARG A 89 7.25 7.20 -0.82
N THR A 90 6.20 7.83 -0.34
CA THR A 90 6.27 9.22 0.13
C THR A 90 6.74 9.27 1.59
N ASN A 91 7.45 10.33 1.95
CA ASN A 91 7.89 10.62 3.31
C ASN A 91 7.55 12.07 3.66
N PRO A 92 6.26 12.41 3.82
CA PRO A 92 5.81 13.76 4.15
C PRO A 92 6.32 14.25 5.52
N ALA A 93 6.49 13.36 6.50
CA ALA A 93 6.88 13.70 7.88
C ALA A 93 8.39 13.57 8.16
N GLY A 94 9.17 13.07 7.20
CA GLY A 94 10.62 12.87 7.35
C GLY A 94 11.47 13.92 6.63
N CYS A 95 12.79 13.75 6.74
CA CYS A 95 13.76 14.58 6.02
C CYS A 95 13.72 14.30 4.51
N LEU A 96 14.13 15.31 3.72
CA LEU A 96 14.26 15.17 2.27
C LEU A 96 15.14 13.96 1.89
N PRO A 97 14.78 13.21 0.82
CA PRO A 97 13.71 13.49 -0.14
C PRO A 97 12.31 13.03 0.33
N HIS A 98 11.26 13.79 -0.03
CA HIS A 98 9.86 13.45 0.25
C HIS A 98 9.33 12.24 -0.55
N VAL A 99 10.10 11.76 -1.52
CA VAL A 99 9.75 10.63 -2.37
C VAL A 99 10.98 9.74 -2.52
N VAL A 100 10.81 8.45 -2.24
CA VAL A 100 11.86 7.44 -2.36
C VAL A 100 11.39 6.36 -3.31
N VAL A 101 12.26 5.99 -4.25
CA VAL A 101 12.09 4.80 -5.09
C VAL A 101 12.77 3.64 -4.38
N GLN A 102 12.03 2.58 -4.10
CA GLN A 102 12.51 1.36 -3.48
C GLN A 102 12.47 0.21 -4.47
N ASP A 103 13.48 -0.65 -4.42
CA ASP A 103 13.44 -1.95 -5.10
C ASP A 103 12.49 -2.89 -4.34
N PRO A 104 11.64 -3.65 -5.06
CA PRO A 104 10.79 -4.62 -4.42
C PRO A 104 11.58 -5.82 -3.91
N GLU A 105 11.15 -6.36 -2.77
CA GLU A 105 11.69 -7.55 -2.12
C GLU A 105 10.62 -8.67 -2.16
N PRO A 106 10.48 -9.39 -3.29
CA PRO A 106 9.52 -10.48 -3.38
C PRO A 106 9.94 -11.67 -2.52
N ASP A 107 9.02 -12.19 -1.72
CA ASP A 107 9.21 -13.43 -0.97
C ASP A 107 8.58 -14.62 -1.73
N PRO A 108 9.38 -15.63 -2.15
CA PRO A 108 8.87 -16.85 -2.78
C PRO A 108 7.87 -17.62 -1.93
N SER A 109 7.98 -17.52 -0.60
CA SER A 109 7.13 -18.20 0.38
C SER A 109 5.91 -17.39 0.81
N CYS A 110 5.67 -16.23 0.17
CA CYS A 110 4.54 -15.37 0.48
C CYS A 110 3.20 -16.09 0.27
N HIS A 111 2.35 -16.08 1.29
CA HIS A 111 1.01 -16.65 1.22
C HIS A 111 0.13 -16.01 0.12
N VAL A 112 0.40 -14.76 -0.28
CA VAL A 112 -0.43 -14.05 -1.27
C VAL A 112 0.08 -14.21 -2.71
N CYS A 113 1.38 -14.00 -2.93
CA CYS A 113 1.96 -13.96 -4.29
C CYS A 113 3.13 -14.93 -4.52
N GLY A 114 3.47 -15.74 -3.52
CA GLY A 114 4.52 -16.75 -3.60
C GLY A 114 4.21 -17.88 -4.58
N ALA A 115 5.16 -18.80 -4.73
CA ALA A 115 5.05 -19.98 -5.58
C ALA A 115 4.81 -21.28 -4.79
N ASP A 116 4.89 -21.21 -3.45
CA ASP A 116 4.70 -22.36 -2.58
C ASP A 116 3.24 -22.84 -2.57
N SER A 117 3.04 -24.11 -2.22
CA SER A 117 1.71 -24.74 -2.14
C SER A 117 0.79 -24.15 -1.05
N SER A 118 1.35 -23.35 -0.14
CA SER A 118 0.64 -22.57 0.84
C SER A 118 0.07 -21.26 0.26
N SER A 119 0.51 -20.82 -0.92
CA SER A 119 0.09 -19.57 -1.53
C SER A 119 -1.34 -19.62 -2.09
N VAL A 120 -2.05 -18.49 -2.03
CA VAL A 120 -3.36 -18.28 -2.66
C VAL A 120 -3.24 -17.71 -4.08
N ARG A 121 -2.01 -17.52 -4.58
CA ARG A 121 -1.76 -17.00 -5.92
C ARG A 121 -2.51 -17.82 -6.98
N ALA A 122 -3.30 -17.13 -7.80
CA ALA A 122 -4.08 -17.71 -8.90
C ALA A 122 -5.09 -18.80 -8.48
N MET A 123 -5.49 -18.86 -7.21
CA MET A 123 -6.46 -19.85 -6.70
C MET A 123 -7.92 -19.41 -6.80
N GLY A 124 -8.19 -18.13 -7.06
CA GLY A 124 -9.57 -17.62 -7.11
C GLY A 124 -10.28 -17.78 -5.76
N ASP A 125 -11.43 -18.46 -5.76
CA ASP A 125 -12.21 -18.86 -4.59
C ASP A 125 -11.80 -20.23 -4.02
N GLY A 126 -10.76 -20.85 -4.56
CA GLY A 126 -10.26 -22.16 -4.13
C GLY A 126 -9.63 -22.20 -2.75
N ARG A 127 -9.43 -21.05 -2.09
CA ARG A 127 -9.03 -20.92 -0.68
C ARG A 127 -9.71 -19.71 -0.05
N ASP A 128 -10.06 -19.86 1.22
CA ASP A 128 -10.57 -18.75 2.01
C ASP A 128 -9.50 -17.67 2.17
N LEU A 129 -9.89 -16.43 1.87
CA LEU A 129 -9.08 -15.27 2.19
C LEU A 129 -9.15 -15.01 3.70
N PRO A 130 -8.08 -14.47 4.32
CA PRO A 130 -8.08 -14.08 5.73
C PRO A 130 -9.00 -12.87 5.95
N THR A 131 -10.29 -13.15 5.97
CA THR A 131 -11.37 -12.22 6.26
C THR A 131 -11.94 -12.56 7.64
N ARG A 132 -12.56 -11.59 8.32
CA ARG A 132 -13.16 -11.82 9.64
C ARG A 132 -14.19 -12.94 9.58
N ILE A 133 -14.10 -13.88 10.52
CA ILE A 133 -15.19 -14.82 10.90
C ILE A 133 -16.06 -14.14 11.94
#